data_AF-A0A1W9IQ51-F1
#
_entry.id   AF-A0A1W9IQ51-F1
#
_cell.length_a   1.000
_cell.length_b   1.000
_cell.length_c   1.000
_cell.angle_alpha   90.00
_cell.angle_beta   90.00
_cell.angle_gamma   90.00
#
_symmetry.space_group_name_H-M   'P 1'
#
loop_
_entity.id
_entity.type
_entity.pdbx_description
1 polymer ?
#
loop_
_entity_poly.entity_id
_entity_poly.type
_entity_poly.pdbx_seq_one_letter_code
_entity_poly.pdbx_strand_id
1 'polypeptide(L)'
;MRSVTTRSNTLVIAALAHVLVSLDVAHAGFTCSGILTEAQQAGFNAMFTPAYSPALTHIGGRVEPANMSKKLDEPTLKRLKVKEPTVAAKYTLTEPRAKTLQGWLNDNATTTLPGWVSTAIGIAAPSAWAGVSADVFLQLVNAQGEVGRLKVANIAGTVSAGGHVGVLEQVSPDKAEKLKFIYAYVYSYQLNGKQLTTPLTICSADVAQ
;
A
#
# COMPACT_ATOMS: atom_id res chain seq x y z
N MET A 1 -50.61 21.56 -62.55
CA MET A 1 -49.71 22.71 -62.77
C MET A 1 -49.82 23.65 -61.57
N ARG A 2 -48.68 23.93 -60.91
CA ARG A 2 -48.42 24.96 -59.86
C ARG A 2 -49.18 24.75 -58.53
N SER A 3 -48.62 24.90 -57.33
CA SER A 3 -47.40 25.54 -56.87
C SER A 3 -46.92 24.84 -55.59
N VAL A 4 -45.62 24.56 -55.49
CA VAL A 4 -44.93 24.20 -54.25
C VAL A 4 -44.66 25.50 -53.49
N THR A 5 -45.00 25.56 -52.20
CA THR A 5 -44.54 26.66 -51.34
C THR A 5 -44.11 26.09 -49.99
N THR A 6 -42.80 26.00 -49.86
CA THR A 6 -42.04 25.72 -48.64
C THR A 6 -42.23 26.87 -47.65
N ARG A 7 -42.54 26.58 -46.38
CA ARG A 7 -42.14 27.42 -45.26
C ARG A 7 -41.66 26.55 -44.10
N SER A 8 -40.36 26.61 -43.89
CA SER A 8 -39.66 26.20 -42.68
C SER A 8 -40.24 26.91 -41.46
N ASN A 9 -40.49 26.17 -40.39
CA ASN A 9 -40.49 26.72 -39.04
C ASN A 9 -39.64 25.82 -38.15
N THR A 10 -38.43 26.29 -37.95
CA THR A 10 -37.43 25.84 -37.00
C THR A 10 -38.04 25.87 -35.59
N LEU A 11 -38.12 24.71 -34.94
CA LEU A 11 -38.40 24.64 -33.50
C LEU A 11 -37.15 24.05 -32.84
N VAL A 12 -36.34 24.97 -32.30
CA VAL A 12 -35.14 24.68 -31.52
C VAL A 12 -35.61 24.03 -30.21
N ILE A 13 -35.46 22.73 -30.09
CA ILE A 13 -35.65 22.03 -28.82
C ILE A 13 -34.38 22.28 -28.01
N ALA A 14 -34.46 23.20 -27.05
CA ALA A 14 -33.42 23.43 -26.06
C ALA A 14 -33.28 22.18 -25.18
N ALA A 15 -32.16 21.47 -25.33
CA ALA A 15 -31.78 20.38 -24.45
C ALA A 15 -31.35 20.95 -23.09
N LEU A 16 -32.24 20.89 -22.11
CA LEU A 16 -31.90 21.03 -20.69
C LEU A 16 -31.10 19.80 -20.25
N ALA A 17 -29.79 19.83 -20.50
CA ALA A 17 -28.86 18.92 -19.88
C ALA A 17 -28.85 19.22 -18.37
N HIS A 18 -29.56 18.40 -17.61
CA HIS A 18 -29.36 18.31 -16.16
C HIS A 18 -27.93 17.82 -15.95
N VAL A 19 -27.03 18.75 -15.62
CA VAL A 19 -25.76 18.43 -14.98
C VAL A 19 -26.12 17.88 -13.60
N LEU A 20 -26.30 16.57 -13.52
CA LEU A 20 -26.16 15.83 -12.28
C LEU A 20 -24.69 16.02 -11.87
N VAL A 21 -24.44 17.07 -11.10
CA VAL A 21 -23.25 17.16 -10.27
C VAL A 21 -23.38 16.00 -9.30
N SER A 22 -22.80 14.86 -9.67
CA SER A 22 -22.47 13.82 -8.70
C SER A 22 -21.60 14.50 -7.67
N LEU A 23 -22.19 14.84 -6.53
CA LEU A 23 -21.44 15.11 -5.31
C LEU A 23 -20.77 13.79 -4.99
N ASP A 24 -19.56 13.59 -5.53
CA ASP A 24 -18.64 12.58 -5.03
C ASP A 24 -18.41 12.93 -3.57
N VAL A 25 -19.20 12.32 -2.69
CA VAL A 25 -18.84 12.19 -1.30
C VAL A 25 -17.47 11.54 -1.34
N ALA A 26 -16.44 12.27 -0.91
CA ALA A 26 -15.09 11.75 -0.85
C ALA A 26 -15.07 10.62 0.18
N HIS A 27 -15.31 9.39 -0.29
CA HIS A 27 -15.25 8.19 0.54
C HIS A 27 -13.79 7.97 0.93
N ALA A 28 -13.52 7.85 2.23
CA ALA A 28 -12.19 7.60 2.77
C ALA A 28 -11.84 6.13 2.63
N GLY A 29 -11.01 5.77 1.65
CA GLY A 29 -10.70 4.37 1.34
C GLY A 29 -9.47 3.84 2.06
N PHE A 30 -9.61 2.64 2.62
CA PHE A 30 -8.53 1.77 3.05
C PHE A 30 -8.45 0.53 2.16
N THR A 31 -7.24 0.16 1.74
CA THR A 31 -7.00 -1.07 0.97
C THR A 31 -5.64 -1.68 1.31
N CYS A 32 -5.54 -3.00 1.22
CA CYS A 32 -4.30 -3.75 1.34
C CYS A 32 -4.14 -4.72 0.17
N SER A 33 -2.90 -4.94 -0.24
CA SER A 33 -2.52 -5.90 -1.28
C SER A 33 -1.27 -6.65 -0.85
N GLY A 34 -1.30 -7.97 -0.94
CA GLY A 34 -0.16 -8.83 -0.58
C GLY A 34 -0.56 -10.24 -0.20
N ILE A 35 0.39 -10.96 0.37
CA ILE A 35 0.23 -12.38 0.71
C ILE A 35 -0.20 -12.63 2.16
N LEU A 36 -0.18 -11.60 3.02
CA LEU A 36 -0.57 -11.77 4.42
C LEU A 36 -2.07 -11.56 4.57
N THR A 37 -2.75 -12.56 5.12
CA THR A 37 -4.14 -12.43 5.58
C THR A 37 -4.24 -11.43 6.74
N GLU A 38 -5.44 -10.92 7.03
CA GLU A 38 -5.67 -10.00 8.15
C GLU A 38 -5.17 -10.56 9.49
N ALA A 39 -5.40 -11.86 9.75
CA ALA A 39 -4.93 -12.52 10.95
C ALA A 39 -3.39 -12.59 11.02
N GLN A 40 -2.73 -12.83 9.88
CA GLN A 40 -1.26 -12.84 9.80
C GLN A 40 -0.70 -11.42 9.95
N GLN A 41 -1.36 -10.39 9.41
CA GLN A 41 -0.98 -8.99 9.63
C GLN A 41 -1.09 -8.60 11.12
N ALA A 42 -2.16 -9.01 11.80
CA ALA A 42 -2.30 -8.82 13.25
C ALA A 42 -1.18 -9.52 14.03
N GLY A 43 -0.85 -10.76 13.64
CA GLY A 43 0.29 -11.49 14.21
C GLY A 43 1.64 -10.81 13.96
N PHE A 44 1.83 -10.22 12.77
CA PHE A 44 3.03 -9.49 12.37
C PHE A 44 3.17 -8.21 13.20
N ASN A 45 2.08 -7.45 13.38
CA ASN A 45 2.01 -6.27 14.24
C ASN A 45 2.41 -6.58 15.68
N ALA A 46 2.00 -7.75 16.19
CA ALA A 46 2.32 -8.23 17.53
C ALA A 46 3.77 -8.72 17.71
N MET A 47 4.59 -8.73 16.66
CA MET A 47 6.03 -9.01 16.79
C MET A 47 6.80 -7.81 17.37
N PHE A 48 6.28 -6.60 17.22
CA PHE A 48 6.95 -5.37 17.63
C PHE A 48 6.66 -5.02 19.10
N THR A 49 7.54 -4.22 19.70
CA THR A 49 7.33 -3.67 21.05
C THR A 49 7.59 -2.16 21.02
N PRO A 50 6.56 -1.31 21.19
CA PRO A 50 5.13 -1.68 21.26
C PRO A 50 4.62 -2.33 19.97
N ALA A 51 3.48 -3.01 20.03
CA ALA A 51 2.85 -3.58 18.85
C ALA A 51 2.55 -2.49 17.82
N TYR A 52 2.81 -2.75 16.55
CA TYR A 52 2.56 -1.78 15.50
C TYR A 52 1.05 -1.59 15.29
N SER A 53 0.63 -0.35 15.08
CA SER A 53 -0.72 -0.02 14.66
C SER A 53 -0.66 1.14 13.67
N PRO A 54 -1.31 1.04 12.50
CA PRO A 54 -1.43 2.17 11.59
C PRO A 54 -2.34 3.26 12.15
N ALA A 55 -2.98 3.06 13.31
CA ALA A 55 -3.87 4.01 13.99
C ALA A 55 -4.82 4.74 13.02
N LEU A 56 -5.53 3.95 12.21
CA LEU A 56 -6.58 4.44 11.32
C LEU A 56 -7.81 4.81 12.14
N THR A 57 -8.47 5.90 11.75
CA THR A 57 -9.75 6.36 12.26
C THR A 57 -10.83 6.12 11.20
N HIS A 58 -12.09 6.33 11.55
CA HIS A 58 -13.20 6.34 10.59
C HIS A 58 -13.91 7.70 10.60
N ILE A 59 -14.52 8.08 9.48
CA ILE A 59 -15.36 9.26 9.36
C ILE A 59 -16.83 8.82 9.27
N GLY A 60 -17.61 9.10 10.32
CA GLY A 60 -19.04 8.78 10.40
C GLY A 60 -19.36 7.27 10.44
N GLY A 61 -20.65 6.95 10.67
CA GLY A 61 -21.25 5.64 10.39
C GLY A 61 -20.50 4.37 10.84
N ARG A 62 -20.77 3.26 10.12
CA ARG A 62 -20.25 1.92 10.43
C ARG A 62 -18.75 1.81 10.07
N VAL A 63 -17.99 1.11 10.91
CA VAL A 63 -16.56 0.83 10.70
C VAL A 63 -16.40 -0.13 9.52
N GLU A 64 -16.06 0.41 8.35
CA GLU A 64 -15.87 -0.32 7.09
C GLU A 64 -14.66 0.27 6.34
N PRO A 65 -13.91 -0.52 5.54
CA PRO A 65 -12.72 -0.04 4.83
C PRO A 65 -12.93 1.24 4.01
N ALA A 66 -14.13 1.43 3.44
CA ALA A 66 -14.50 2.60 2.64
C ALA A 66 -14.74 3.89 3.46
N ASN A 67 -14.65 3.82 4.79
CA ASN A 67 -14.76 4.96 5.69
C ASN A 67 -13.51 5.17 6.55
N MET A 68 -12.44 4.40 6.33
CA MET A 68 -11.22 4.45 7.13
C MET A 68 -10.23 5.46 6.56
N SER A 69 -9.70 6.33 7.42
CA SER A 69 -8.67 7.31 7.10
C SER A 69 -7.59 7.33 8.16
N LYS A 70 -6.46 7.96 7.85
CA LYS A 70 -5.40 8.26 8.80
C LYS A 70 -5.49 9.74 9.15
N LYS A 71 -5.79 10.06 10.41
CA LYS A 71 -5.64 11.43 10.91
C LYS A 71 -4.18 11.69 11.25
N LEU A 72 -3.59 12.72 10.65
CA LEU A 72 -2.20 13.14 10.90
C LEU A 72 -2.18 14.60 11.33
N ASP A 73 -1.45 14.89 12.41
CA ASP A 73 -1.09 16.26 12.74
C ASP A 73 -0.04 16.80 11.73
N GLU A 74 0.10 18.12 11.65
CA GLU A 74 1.05 18.75 10.71
C GLU A 74 2.50 18.28 10.90
N PRO A 75 3.03 18.11 12.13
CA PRO A 75 4.39 17.60 12.32
C PRO A 75 4.57 16.18 11.77
N THR A 76 3.62 15.27 12.03
CA THR A 76 3.68 13.89 11.54
C THR A 76 3.51 13.84 10.03
N LEU A 77 2.60 14.64 9.48
CA LEU A 77 2.43 14.75 8.04
C LEU A 77 3.72 15.20 7.36
N LYS A 78 4.36 16.27 7.87
CA LYS A 78 5.64 16.76 7.33
C LYS A 78 6.74 15.71 7.44
N ARG A 79 6.79 14.96 8.54
CA ARG A 79 7.75 13.87 8.75
C ARG A 79 7.55 12.72 7.77
N LEU A 80 6.31 12.37 7.44
CA LEU A 80 6.00 11.24 6.57
C LEU A 80 5.94 11.61 5.08
N LYS A 81 5.76 12.89 4.75
CA LYS A 81 5.80 13.42 3.37
C LYS A 81 7.24 13.62 2.87
N VAL A 82 8.11 12.69 3.25
CA VAL A 82 9.52 12.62 2.84
C VAL A 82 9.66 11.76 1.59
N LYS A 83 10.78 11.95 0.89
CA LYS A 83 11.07 11.21 -0.34
C LYS A 83 11.21 9.71 -0.07
N GLU A 84 11.86 9.31 1.02
CA GLU A 84 12.13 7.91 1.34
C GLU A 84 11.17 7.40 2.43
N PRO A 85 10.58 6.19 2.27
CA PRO A 85 9.77 5.59 3.32
C PRO A 85 10.53 5.49 4.64
N THR A 86 9.87 5.85 5.73
CA THR A 86 10.44 5.82 7.08
C THR A 86 10.21 4.46 7.73
N VAL A 87 11.18 3.97 8.49
CA VAL A 87 11.01 2.75 9.30
C VAL A 87 10.16 3.08 10.52
N ALA A 88 8.92 2.61 10.56
CA ALA A 88 7.99 2.82 11.67
C ALA A 88 8.15 1.75 12.77
N ALA A 89 8.44 0.52 12.36
CA ALA A 89 8.71 -0.58 13.28
C ALA A 89 9.73 -1.56 12.67
N LYS A 90 10.56 -2.17 13.51
CA LYS A 90 11.50 -3.22 13.09
C LYS A 90 11.68 -4.24 14.20
N TYR A 91 11.91 -5.49 13.82
CA TYR A 91 12.15 -6.59 14.75
C TYR A 91 13.14 -7.59 14.14
N THR A 92 14.05 -8.07 14.97
CA THR A 92 14.94 -9.18 14.64
C THR A 92 14.28 -10.48 15.10
N LEU A 93 14.06 -11.39 14.17
CA LEU A 93 13.33 -12.62 14.38
C LEU A 93 14.03 -13.50 15.42
N THR A 94 13.28 -13.88 16.45
CA THR A 94 13.61 -15.04 17.29
C THR A 94 13.20 -16.33 16.58
N GLU A 95 13.70 -17.48 17.04
CA GLU A 95 13.36 -18.77 16.41
C GLU A 95 11.85 -19.05 16.32
N PRO A 96 11.03 -18.81 17.37
CA PRO A 96 9.59 -19.01 17.27
C PRO A 96 8.94 -18.09 16.22
N ARG A 97 9.35 -16.82 16.16
CA ARG A 97 8.82 -15.84 15.21
C ARG A 97 9.28 -16.12 13.78
N ALA A 98 10.50 -16.63 13.60
CA ALA A 98 10.98 -17.11 12.31
C ALA A 98 10.13 -18.30 11.83
N LYS A 99 9.86 -19.29 12.68
CA LYS A 99 8.96 -20.43 12.34
C LYS A 99 7.56 -19.95 11.98
N THR A 100 7.01 -18.99 12.73
CA THR A 100 5.71 -18.37 12.43
C THR A 100 5.70 -17.70 11.06
N LEU A 101 6.68 -16.83 10.78
CA LEU A 101 6.77 -16.14 9.48
C LEU A 101 6.95 -17.14 8.33
N GLN A 102 7.83 -18.13 8.51
CA GLN A 102 8.04 -19.19 7.53
C GLN A 102 6.75 -19.95 7.21
N GLY A 103 5.94 -20.26 8.22
CA GLY A 103 4.61 -20.83 8.06
C GLY A 103 3.72 -19.97 7.16
N TRP A 104 3.60 -18.67 7.47
CA TRP A 104 2.79 -17.73 6.68
C TRP A 104 3.25 -17.60 5.22
N LEU A 105 4.57 -17.65 4.99
CA LEU A 105 5.11 -17.64 3.63
C LEU A 105 4.81 -18.97 2.91
N ASN A 106 4.91 -20.11 3.60
CA ASN A 106 4.61 -21.42 3.02
C ASN A 106 3.12 -21.59 2.68
N ASP A 107 2.20 -20.95 3.42
CA ASP A 107 0.77 -20.89 3.06
C ASP A 107 0.55 -20.28 1.66
N ASN A 108 1.52 -19.50 1.17
CA ASN A 108 1.51 -18.82 -0.14
C ASN A 108 2.63 -19.32 -1.07
N ALA A 109 3.15 -20.53 -0.87
CA ALA A 109 4.37 -21.05 -1.50
C ALA A 109 4.43 -20.94 -3.04
N THR A 110 3.29 -21.04 -3.72
CA THR A 110 3.18 -20.99 -5.19
C THR A 110 3.20 -19.57 -5.75
N THR A 111 2.96 -18.57 -4.91
CA THR A 111 2.98 -17.16 -5.29
C THR A 111 4.41 -16.67 -5.46
N THR A 112 4.58 -15.51 -6.08
CA THR A 112 5.88 -14.84 -6.20
C THR A 112 5.81 -13.45 -5.60
N LEU A 113 6.91 -12.97 -5.04
CA LEU A 113 7.05 -11.59 -4.57
C LEU A 113 8.32 -10.95 -5.17
N PRO A 114 8.34 -9.63 -5.35
CA PRO A 114 9.53 -8.94 -5.84
C PRO A 114 10.61 -8.89 -4.76
N GLY A 115 11.85 -9.07 -5.18
CA GLY A 115 13.02 -8.76 -4.36
C GLY A 115 13.66 -7.45 -4.79
N TRP A 116 13.90 -6.56 -3.83
CA TRP A 116 14.60 -5.29 -4.03
C TRP A 116 15.90 -5.30 -3.26
N VAL A 117 16.99 -4.82 -3.85
CA VAL A 117 18.26 -4.72 -3.14
C VAL A 117 18.15 -3.63 -2.08
N SER A 118 18.63 -3.92 -0.88
CA SER A 118 18.75 -2.95 0.20
C SER A 118 20.22 -2.72 0.53
N THR A 119 20.56 -1.48 0.83
CA THR A 119 21.95 -1.04 1.08
C THR A 119 22.39 -1.25 2.53
N ALA A 120 21.46 -1.60 3.43
CA ALA A 120 21.73 -1.76 4.85
C ALA A 120 21.27 -3.13 5.36
N ILE A 121 22.07 -3.73 6.24
CA ILE A 121 21.64 -4.90 7.01
C ILE A 121 20.53 -4.45 7.98
N GLY A 122 19.42 -5.18 7.99
CA GLY A 122 18.23 -4.82 8.76
C GLY A 122 17.06 -4.41 7.88
N ILE A 123 16.16 -3.60 8.45
CA ILE A 123 15.05 -3.00 7.72
C ILE A 123 15.46 -1.61 7.24
N ALA A 124 15.50 -1.44 5.93
CA ALA A 124 15.65 -0.16 5.25
C ALA A 124 14.81 -0.17 3.96
N ALA A 125 14.27 1.00 3.62
CA ALA A 125 13.58 1.19 2.35
C ALA A 125 14.59 1.02 1.19
N PRO A 126 14.30 0.18 0.20
CA PRO A 126 15.05 0.18 -1.05
C PRO A 126 15.04 1.57 -1.69
N SER A 127 16.17 1.99 -2.26
CA SER A 127 16.31 3.30 -2.90
C SER A 127 15.33 3.49 -4.07
N ALA A 128 14.96 2.40 -4.74
CA ALA A 128 13.96 2.39 -5.80
C ALA A 128 12.55 2.82 -5.32
N TRP A 129 12.28 2.82 -4.02
CA TRP A 129 11.00 3.25 -3.45
C TRP A 129 11.01 4.75 -3.11
N ALA A 130 12.14 5.43 -3.30
CA ALA A 130 12.27 6.86 -3.00
C ALA A 130 11.51 7.72 -4.02
N GLY A 131 10.58 8.54 -3.53
CA GLY A 131 9.87 9.56 -4.29
C GLY A 131 8.76 9.01 -5.19
N VAL A 132 8.36 7.75 -5.00
CA VAL A 132 7.25 7.16 -5.77
C VAL A 132 5.90 7.67 -5.24
N SER A 133 4.93 7.81 -6.15
CA SER A 133 3.56 8.17 -5.79
C SER A 133 2.86 7.05 -5.04
N ALA A 134 1.71 7.34 -4.43
CA ALA A 134 0.97 6.35 -3.67
C ALA A 134 0.54 5.14 -4.51
N ASP A 135 0.03 5.39 -5.72
CA ASP A 135 -0.38 4.33 -6.65
C ASP A 135 0.80 3.43 -7.06
N VAL A 136 1.96 4.03 -7.32
CA VAL A 136 3.18 3.29 -7.70
C VAL A 136 3.66 2.46 -6.52
N PHE A 137 3.62 3.02 -5.30
CA PHE A 137 4.00 2.30 -4.09
C PHE A 137 3.11 1.07 -3.86
N LEU A 138 1.78 1.20 -4.01
CA LEU A 138 0.84 0.08 -3.87
C LEU A 138 1.08 -1.03 -4.91
N GLN A 139 1.63 -0.67 -6.07
CA GLN A 139 1.98 -1.63 -7.11
C GLN A 139 3.32 -2.33 -6.86
N LEU A 140 4.14 -1.90 -5.88
CA LEU A 140 5.45 -2.50 -5.62
C LEU A 140 5.37 -3.98 -5.26
N VAL A 141 4.29 -4.47 -4.65
CA VAL A 141 4.09 -5.89 -4.35
C VAL A 141 3.86 -6.74 -5.63
N ASN A 142 3.39 -6.10 -6.70
CA ASN A 142 3.14 -6.72 -8.01
C ASN A 142 4.26 -6.43 -9.02
N ALA A 143 5.22 -5.58 -8.67
CA ALA A 143 6.34 -5.22 -9.53
C ALA A 143 7.28 -6.42 -9.79
N GLN A 144 8.21 -6.23 -10.72
CA GLN A 144 9.28 -7.21 -10.94
C GLN A 144 10.31 -7.19 -9.81
N GLY A 145 10.65 -6.02 -9.26
CA GLY A 145 11.80 -5.88 -8.37
C GLY A 145 13.14 -5.95 -9.13
N GLU A 146 14.23 -5.59 -8.46
CA GLU A 146 15.56 -5.52 -9.06
C GLU A 146 16.19 -6.91 -9.29
N VAL A 147 15.82 -7.89 -8.46
CA VAL A 147 16.26 -9.27 -8.64
C VAL A 147 15.18 -10.16 -9.26
N GLY A 148 14.13 -9.54 -9.81
CA GLY A 148 12.96 -10.24 -10.33
C GLY A 148 12.05 -10.77 -9.22
N ARG A 149 11.01 -11.48 -9.66
CA ARG A 149 10.03 -12.10 -8.77
C ARG A 149 10.53 -13.45 -8.28
N LEU A 150 10.62 -13.59 -6.98
CA LEU A 150 11.07 -14.79 -6.29
C LEU A 150 9.87 -15.58 -5.83
N LYS A 151 9.89 -16.92 -5.97
CA LYS A 151 8.87 -17.78 -5.37
C LYS A 151 8.85 -17.58 -3.87
N VAL A 152 7.67 -17.44 -3.29
CA VAL A 152 7.51 -17.25 -1.84
C VAL A 152 8.11 -18.45 -1.09
N ALA A 153 8.03 -19.67 -1.63
CA ALA A 153 8.73 -20.84 -1.07
C ALA A 153 10.26 -20.63 -0.92
N ASN A 154 10.90 -19.97 -1.89
CA ASN A 154 12.34 -19.69 -1.82
C ASN A 154 12.64 -18.65 -0.75
N ILE A 155 11.77 -17.65 -0.59
CA ILE A 155 11.86 -16.64 0.47
C ILE A 155 11.63 -17.31 1.83
N ALA A 156 10.67 -18.22 1.95
CA ALA A 156 10.44 -19.01 3.17
C ALA A 156 11.67 -19.82 3.57
N GLY A 157 12.45 -20.31 2.59
CA GLY A 157 13.72 -20.99 2.81
C GLY A 157 14.84 -20.11 3.38
N THR A 158 14.73 -18.78 3.29
CA THR A 158 15.70 -17.85 3.90
C THR A 158 15.31 -17.40 5.31
N VAL A 159 14.07 -17.70 5.75
CA VAL A 159 13.59 -17.32 7.08
C VAL A 159 14.34 -18.08 8.16
N SER A 160 14.99 -17.33 9.04
CA SER A 160 15.78 -17.84 10.16
C SER A 160 15.79 -16.85 11.32
N ALA A 161 16.20 -17.34 12.50
CA ALA A 161 16.49 -16.47 13.63
C ALA A 161 17.63 -15.50 13.25
N GLY A 162 17.51 -14.23 13.62
CA GLY A 162 18.41 -13.16 13.18
C GLY A 162 17.96 -12.44 11.91
N GLY A 163 17.01 -13.00 11.14
CA GLY A 163 16.37 -12.29 10.03
C GLY A 163 15.56 -11.07 10.50
N HIS A 164 15.25 -10.13 9.59
CA HIS A 164 14.61 -8.87 9.99
C HIS A 164 13.25 -8.69 9.33
N VAL A 165 12.27 -8.28 10.13
CA VAL A 165 10.95 -7.84 9.67
C VAL A 165 10.69 -6.41 10.10
N GLY A 166 9.86 -5.69 9.36
CA GLY A 166 9.52 -4.32 9.73
C GLY A 166 8.30 -3.76 9.02
N VAL A 167 7.97 -2.54 9.41
CA VAL A 167 6.95 -1.71 8.78
C VAL A 167 7.59 -0.43 8.30
N LEU A 168 7.41 -0.14 7.01
CA LEU A 168 7.79 1.14 6.41
C LEU A 168 6.54 1.99 6.22
N GLU A 169 6.64 3.29 6.43
CA GLU A 169 5.55 4.26 6.29
C GLU A 169 5.95 5.43 5.39
N GLN A 170 4.96 5.95 4.65
CA GLN A 170 5.12 7.16 3.86
C GLN A 170 3.77 7.87 3.71
N VAL A 171 3.82 9.18 3.50
CA VAL A 171 2.71 9.93 2.90
C VAL A 171 3.12 10.41 1.52
N SER A 172 2.34 10.05 0.51
CA SER A 172 2.60 10.42 -0.88
C SER A 172 1.27 10.76 -1.58
N PRO A 173 1.25 11.72 -2.53
CA PRO A 173 0.07 11.95 -3.34
C PRO A 173 -0.24 10.74 -4.24
N ASP A 174 -1.52 10.47 -4.48
CA ASP A 174 -1.99 9.60 -5.55
C ASP A 174 -2.02 10.37 -6.90
N LYS A 175 -2.44 9.69 -7.97
CA LYS A 175 -2.61 10.27 -9.31
C LYS A 175 -3.58 11.46 -9.38
N ALA A 176 -4.45 11.61 -8.38
CA ALA A 176 -5.39 12.72 -8.25
C ALA A 176 -4.88 13.81 -7.28
N GLU A 177 -3.58 13.78 -6.92
CA GLU A 177 -2.93 14.67 -5.98
C GLU A 177 -3.49 14.59 -4.53
N LYS A 178 -4.26 13.54 -4.22
CA LYS A 178 -4.78 13.31 -2.87
C LYS A 178 -3.73 12.61 -2.03
N LEU A 179 -3.49 13.12 -0.82
CA LEU A 179 -2.53 12.53 0.09
C LEU A 179 -3.03 11.18 0.62
N LYS A 180 -2.19 10.15 0.44
CA LYS A 180 -2.41 8.82 1.00
C LYS A 180 -1.35 8.52 2.04
N PHE A 181 -1.77 7.95 3.16
CA PHE A 181 -0.88 7.29 4.11
C PHE A 181 -0.70 5.85 3.64
N ILE A 182 0.55 5.41 3.53
CA ILE A 182 0.91 4.11 2.98
C ILE A 182 1.84 3.44 3.96
N TYR A 183 1.64 2.14 4.15
CA TYR A 183 2.55 1.35 4.96
C TYR A 183 2.76 -0.04 4.37
N ALA A 184 3.96 -0.58 4.55
CA ALA A 184 4.35 -1.88 4.01
C ALA A 184 4.96 -2.77 5.09
N TYR A 185 4.42 -3.98 5.20
CA TYR A 185 5.03 -5.09 5.91
C TYR A 185 6.16 -5.66 5.06
N VAL A 186 7.38 -5.63 5.57
CA VAL A 186 8.56 -6.06 4.82
C VAL A 186 9.34 -7.14 5.55
N TYR A 187 9.95 -8.03 4.77
CA TYR A 187 10.95 -8.98 5.23
C TYR A 187 12.26 -8.73 4.51
N SER A 188 13.35 -8.61 5.28
CA SER A 188 14.69 -8.39 4.77
C SER A 188 15.59 -9.58 5.10
N TYR A 189 16.26 -10.09 4.08
CA TYR A 189 17.02 -11.34 4.12
C TYR A 189 18.21 -11.31 3.17
N GLN A 190 19.15 -12.23 3.39
CA GLN A 190 20.28 -12.43 2.50
C GLN A 190 19.96 -13.52 1.48
N LEU A 191 20.19 -13.23 0.19
CA LEU A 191 20.10 -14.21 -0.88
C LEU A 191 21.25 -13.97 -1.86
N ASN A 192 22.05 -15.00 -2.13
CA ASN A 192 23.22 -14.93 -3.01
C ASN A 192 24.19 -13.78 -2.64
N GLY A 193 24.42 -13.56 -1.35
CA GLY A 193 25.30 -12.51 -0.83
C GLY A 193 24.76 -11.08 -0.98
N LYS A 194 23.50 -10.91 -1.39
CA LYS A 194 22.83 -9.61 -1.46
C LYS A 194 21.76 -9.51 -0.37
N GLN A 195 21.74 -8.37 0.31
CA GLN A 195 20.65 -8.01 1.19
C GLN A 195 19.45 -7.60 0.33
N LEU A 196 18.36 -8.33 0.48
CA LEU A 196 17.11 -8.07 -0.19
C LEU A 196 16.05 -7.61 0.82
N THR A 197 15.12 -6.81 0.35
CA THR A 197 13.88 -6.45 1.03
C THR A 197 12.72 -6.79 0.11
N THR A 198 11.76 -7.55 0.63
CA THR A 198 10.53 -7.92 -0.08
C THR A 198 9.33 -7.36 0.67
N PRO A 199 8.42 -6.64 -0.01
CA PRO A 199 7.13 -6.29 0.57
C PRO A 199 6.25 -7.55 0.62
N LEU A 200 5.80 -7.90 1.82
CA LEU A 200 4.87 -9.00 2.05
C LEU A 200 3.43 -8.54 1.84
N THR A 201 3.12 -7.31 2.27
CA THR A 201 1.82 -6.66 2.10
C THR A 201 1.99 -5.16 2.17
N ILE A 202 1.28 -4.44 1.32
CA ILE A 202 1.26 -2.97 1.25
C ILE A 202 -0.17 -2.53 1.43
N CYS A 203 -0.40 -1.53 2.28
CA CYS A 203 -1.69 -0.95 2.55
C CYS A 203 -1.66 0.56 2.31
N SER A 204 -2.81 1.13 1.96
CA SER A 204 -3.01 2.58 1.89
C SER A 204 -4.32 2.98 2.55
N ALA A 205 -4.32 4.20 3.09
CA ALA A 205 -5.49 4.88 3.62
C ALA A 205 -5.49 6.35 3.20
N ASP A 206 -6.66 6.95 3.05
CA ASP A 206 -6.79 8.40 2.89
C ASP A 206 -6.23 9.17 4.09
N VAL A 207 -5.59 10.31 3.86
CA VAL A 207 -5.17 11.21 4.94
C VAL A 207 -6.29 12.20 5.24
N ALA A 208 -6.76 12.22 6.49
CA ALA A 208 -7.63 13.25 7.02
C ALA A 208 -6.80 14.26 7.82
N GLN A 209 -7.06 15.55 7.62
CA GLN A 209 -6.49 16.65 8.42
C GLN A 209 -7.53 17.13 9.43
#